data_AF-A0A0R1LZF9-F1
#
_entry.id   AF-A0A0R1LZF9-F1
#
_cell.length_a   1.000
_cell.length_b   1.000
_cell.length_c   1.000
_cell.angle_alpha   90.00
_cell.angle_beta   90.00
_cell.angle_gamma   90.00
#
_symmetry.space_group_name_H-M   'P 1'
#
loop_
_entity.id
_entity.type
_entity.pdbx_description
1 polymer ?
#
loop_
_entity_poly.entity_id
_entity_poly.type
_entity_poly.pdbx_seq_one_letter_code
_entity_poly.pdbx_strand_id
1 'polypeptide(L)'
;MIQDHIQEKHGGPLLALLNSPNANLGVSKAQKQVLQLFAQGLQDNIIAKRLGLSTSTIRNYRFKLRERKRQAYQLLAALNILDLTSDAIQPHIGAKMLDDRYAISSVERDKVLKNYLNEEGHVTNWPSKEKNKIIILNELVKKFDPAKNYSEKIVNEILKKYVDDFVTVRRYLIEYGFLSRKDDGSSYWVTLSSETK
;
A
#
# COMPACT_ATOMS: atom_id res chain seq x y z
N MET A 1 -12.27 -19.04 8.10
CA MET A 1 -11.19 -18.42 8.89
C MET A 1 -10.93 -16.94 8.58
N ILE A 2 -10.67 -16.52 7.34
CA ILE A 2 -10.51 -15.07 7.01
C ILE A 2 -11.87 -14.35 6.92
N GLN A 3 -12.85 -14.93 6.23
CA GLN A 3 -14.19 -14.33 6.09
C GLN A 3 -14.89 -14.20 7.45
N ASP A 4 -14.80 -15.23 8.29
CA ASP A 4 -15.37 -15.21 9.64
C ASP A 4 -14.71 -14.12 10.51
N HIS A 5 -13.39 -13.96 10.45
CA HIS A 5 -12.67 -12.88 11.14
C HIS A 5 -13.09 -11.49 10.65
N ILE A 6 -13.21 -11.30 9.32
CA ILE A 6 -13.65 -10.03 8.74
C ILE A 6 -15.06 -9.68 9.21
N GLN A 7 -15.93 -10.69 9.32
CA GLN A 7 -17.30 -10.50 9.79
C GLN A 7 -17.35 -10.21 11.29
N GLU A 8 -16.67 -11.01 12.12
CA GLU A 8 -16.72 -10.92 13.59
C GLU A 8 -15.95 -9.74 14.17
N LYS A 9 -14.75 -9.44 13.64
CA LYS A 9 -13.87 -8.40 14.21
C LYS A 9 -14.08 -7.03 13.56
N HIS A 10 -14.48 -7.00 12.30
CA HIS A 10 -14.56 -5.75 11.52
C HIS A 10 -15.97 -5.41 11.05
N GLY A 11 -16.96 -6.28 11.26
CA GLY A 11 -18.35 -6.05 10.82
C GLY A 11 -18.54 -6.12 9.30
N GLY A 12 -17.64 -6.82 8.62
CA GLY A 12 -17.68 -7.07 7.18
C GLY A 12 -16.64 -6.30 6.35
N PRO A 13 -16.48 -6.63 5.05
CA PRO A 13 -15.37 -6.14 4.23
C PRO A 13 -15.36 -4.61 4.04
N LEU A 14 -16.53 -3.99 3.94
CA LEU A 14 -16.65 -2.53 3.75
C LEU A 14 -16.19 -1.77 5.00
N LEU A 15 -16.55 -2.25 6.19
CA LEU A 15 -16.13 -1.63 7.44
C LEU A 15 -14.63 -1.82 7.68
N ALA A 16 -14.07 -2.99 7.33
CA ALA A 16 -12.62 -3.22 7.34
C ALA A 16 -11.89 -2.22 6.42
N LEU A 17 -12.39 -2.01 5.19
CA LEU A 17 -11.82 -1.04 4.26
C LEU A 17 -11.91 0.38 4.82
N LEU A 18 -13.09 0.80 5.30
CA LEU A 18 -13.27 2.14 5.84
C LEU A 18 -12.34 2.38 7.04
N ASN A 19 -12.13 1.39 7.90
CA ASN A 19 -11.34 1.54 9.13
C ASN A 19 -9.84 1.28 8.94
N SER A 20 -9.39 0.85 7.77
CA SER A 20 -7.99 0.60 7.51
C SER A 20 -7.18 1.90 7.52
N PRO A 21 -6.01 1.94 8.21
CA PRO A 21 -5.17 3.14 8.28
C PRO A 21 -4.60 3.53 6.89
N ASN A 22 -4.50 2.57 5.98
CA ASN A 22 -3.96 2.78 4.62
C ASN A 22 -5.04 3.08 3.58
N ALA A 23 -6.33 2.99 3.95
CA ALA A 23 -7.42 3.27 3.02
C ALA A 23 -7.67 4.78 2.92
N ASN A 24 -6.82 5.48 2.16
CA ASN A 24 -7.09 6.86 1.79
C ASN A 24 -8.17 6.91 0.70
N LEU A 25 -9.42 6.76 1.11
CA LEU A 25 -10.59 6.76 0.23
C LEU A 25 -10.95 8.16 -0.29
N GLY A 26 -10.21 9.22 0.10
CA GLY A 26 -10.50 10.59 -0.30
C GLY A 26 -11.86 11.12 0.16
N VAL A 27 -12.41 10.55 1.24
CA VAL A 27 -13.71 10.92 1.82
C VAL A 27 -13.55 11.57 3.19
N SER A 28 -14.41 12.55 3.50
CA SER A 28 -14.40 13.20 4.81
C SER A 28 -14.89 12.28 5.93
N LYS A 29 -14.63 12.64 7.19
CA LYS A 29 -15.13 11.91 8.37
C LYS A 29 -16.66 11.72 8.33
N ALA A 30 -17.40 12.75 7.92
CA ALA A 30 -18.85 12.69 7.77
C ALA A 30 -19.29 11.73 6.66
N GLN A 31 -18.62 11.75 5.50
CA GLN A 31 -18.89 10.82 4.40
C GLN A 31 -18.58 9.37 4.79
N LYS A 32 -17.54 9.15 5.60
CA LYS A 32 -17.20 7.84 6.15
C LYS A 32 -18.33 7.31 7.05
N GLN A 33 -18.86 8.12 7.97
CA GLN A 33 -20.01 7.74 8.82
C GLN A 33 -21.25 7.40 7.99
N VAL A 34 -21.55 8.20 6.96
CA VAL A 34 -22.67 7.94 6.04
C VAL A 34 -22.48 6.60 5.30
N LEU A 35 -21.27 6.28 4.82
CA LEU A 35 -20.96 5.01 4.18
C LEU A 35 -21.12 3.80 5.12
N GLN A 36 -20.75 3.94 6.40
CA GLN A 36 -20.95 2.90 7.42
C GLN A 36 -22.44 2.62 7.65
N LEU A 37 -23.27 3.66 7.68
CA LEU A 37 -24.72 3.51 7.86
C LEU A 37 -25.40 2.95 6.60
N PHE A 38 -24.89 3.26 5.40
CA PHE A 38 -25.32 2.61 4.16
C PHE A 38 -25.00 1.11 4.15
N ALA A 39 -23.86 0.71 4.71
CA ALA A 39 -23.46 -0.70 4.83
C ALA A 39 -24.45 -1.53 5.66
N GLN A 40 -25.10 -0.88 6.66
CA GLN A 40 -26.09 -1.50 7.54
C GLN A 40 -27.48 -1.64 6.87
N GLY A 41 -27.64 -1.21 5.62
CA GLY A 41 -28.92 -1.30 4.90
C GLY A 41 -30.01 -0.36 5.44
N LEU A 42 -29.65 0.63 6.27
CA LEU A 42 -30.61 1.55 6.87
C LEU A 42 -31.26 2.45 5.82
N GLN A 43 -32.53 2.76 6.03
CA GLN A 43 -33.29 3.70 5.20
C GLN A 43 -32.81 5.15 5.41
N ASP A 44 -32.91 5.97 4.37
CA ASP A 44 -32.40 7.35 4.36
C ASP A 44 -33.00 8.23 5.46
N ASN A 45 -34.25 7.98 5.88
CA ASN A 45 -34.91 8.66 6.99
C ASN A 45 -34.30 8.33 8.36
N ILE A 46 -33.91 7.09 8.60
CA ILE A 46 -33.27 6.63 9.83
C ILE A 46 -31.85 7.20 9.90
N ILE A 47 -31.13 7.16 8.77
CA ILE A 47 -29.78 7.73 8.66
C ILE A 47 -29.80 9.24 8.93
N ALA A 48 -30.76 9.94 8.32
CA ALA A 48 -30.98 11.37 8.53
C ALA A 48 -31.19 11.71 10.01
N LYS A 49 -32.11 11.00 10.69
CA LYS A 49 -32.34 11.18 12.14
C LYS A 49 -31.09 10.92 12.97
N ARG A 50 -30.37 9.83 12.68
CA ARG A 50 -29.18 9.42 13.46
C ARG A 50 -28.02 10.41 13.36
N LEU A 51 -27.90 11.09 12.21
CA LEU A 51 -26.84 12.07 11.96
C LEU A 51 -27.28 13.52 12.18
N GLY A 52 -28.55 13.77 12.56
CA GLY A 52 -29.09 15.13 12.67
C GLY A 52 -29.15 15.88 11.34
N LEU A 53 -29.31 15.16 10.22
CA LEU A 53 -29.35 15.70 8.86
C LEU A 53 -30.73 15.57 8.24
N SER A 54 -30.96 16.26 7.12
CA SER A 54 -32.20 16.10 6.35
C SER A 54 -32.13 14.84 5.46
N THR A 55 -33.30 14.28 5.13
CA THR A 55 -33.40 13.13 4.22
C THR A 55 -32.89 13.46 2.81
N SER A 56 -33.09 14.69 2.35
CA SER A 56 -32.56 15.16 1.06
C SER A 56 -31.04 15.24 1.07
N THR A 57 -30.42 15.61 2.19
CA THR A 57 -28.96 15.58 2.36
C THR A 57 -28.40 14.16 2.19
N ILE A 58 -29.03 13.15 2.81
CA ILE A 58 -28.60 11.75 2.69
C ILE A 58 -28.74 11.24 1.25
N ARG A 59 -29.85 11.58 0.58
CA ARG A 59 -30.07 11.25 -0.83
C ARG A 59 -29.01 11.89 -1.74
N ASN A 60 -28.65 13.15 -1.48
CA ASN A 60 -27.59 13.85 -2.21
C ASN A 60 -26.23 13.18 -2.01
N TYR A 61 -25.90 12.74 -0.79
CA TYR A 61 -24.68 11.96 -0.56
C TYR A 61 -24.63 10.68 -1.42
N ARG A 62 -25.72 9.91 -1.50
CA ARG A 62 -25.78 8.72 -2.37
C ARG A 62 -25.51 9.07 -3.83
N PHE A 63 -26.15 10.12 -4.32
CA PHE A 63 -25.98 10.56 -5.70
C PHE A 63 -24.53 10.97 -5.99
N LYS A 64 -23.97 11.87 -5.16
CA LYS A 64 -22.60 12.38 -5.32
C LYS A 64 -21.54 11.28 -5.18
N LEU A 65 -21.73 10.32 -4.29
CA LEU A 65 -20.81 9.18 -4.15
C LEU A 65 -20.86 8.25 -5.36
N ARG A 66 -22.05 8.02 -5.96
CA ARG A 66 -22.18 7.26 -7.22
C ARG A 66 -21.52 7.98 -8.40
N GLU A 67 -21.71 9.29 -8.49
CA GLU A 67 -21.06 10.14 -9.49
C GLU A 67 -19.54 10.09 -9.37
N ARG A 68 -19.00 10.24 -8.15
CA ARG A 68 -17.57 10.09 -7.88
C ARG A 68 -17.04 8.69 -8.20
N LYS A 69 -17.77 7.63 -7.87
CA LYS A 69 -17.40 6.25 -8.26
C LYS A 69 -17.24 6.13 -9.77
N ARG A 70 -18.17 6.71 -10.54
CA ARG A 70 -18.09 6.72 -12.02
C ARG A 70 -16.85 7.46 -12.52
N GLN A 71 -16.60 8.66 -11.99
CA GLN A 71 -15.43 9.47 -12.36
C GLN A 71 -14.12 8.76 -12.00
N ALA A 72 -14.04 8.12 -10.83
CA ALA A 72 -12.88 7.37 -10.39
C ALA A 72 -12.57 6.19 -11.34
N TYR A 73 -13.59 5.48 -11.83
CA TYR A 73 -13.37 4.43 -12.83
C TYR A 73 -12.86 4.98 -14.16
N GLN A 74 -13.42 6.10 -14.64
CA GLN A 74 -12.97 6.71 -15.89
C GLN A 74 -11.52 7.20 -15.77
N LEU A 75 -11.17 7.83 -14.66
CA LEU A 75 -9.81 8.27 -14.38
C LEU A 75 -8.86 7.08 -14.28
N LEU A 76 -9.22 6.04 -13.53
CA LEU A 76 -8.40 4.82 -13.41
C LEU A 76 -8.16 4.18 -14.77
N ALA A 77 -9.19 4.07 -15.61
CA ALA A 77 -9.05 3.53 -16.95
C ALA A 77 -8.10 4.38 -17.82
N ALA A 78 -8.23 5.71 -17.77
CA ALA A 78 -7.36 6.62 -18.50
C ALA A 78 -5.90 6.51 -18.04
N LEU A 79 -5.65 6.46 -16.72
CA LEU A 79 -4.30 6.34 -16.16
C LEU A 79 -3.67 4.99 -16.50
N ASN A 80 -4.41 3.89 -16.40
CA ASN A 80 -3.90 2.58 -16.77
C ASN A 80 -3.49 2.54 -18.26
N ILE A 81 -4.23 3.22 -19.14
CA ILE A 81 -3.85 3.33 -20.56
C ILE A 81 -2.55 4.13 -20.73
N LEU A 82 -2.37 5.20 -19.96
CA LEU A 82 -1.11 5.97 -19.99
C LEU A 82 0.05 5.15 -19.44
N ASP A 83 -0.16 4.39 -18.36
CA ASP A 83 0.87 3.52 -17.78
C ASP A 83 1.33 2.45 -18.76
N LEU A 84 0.43 1.87 -19.56
CA LEU A 84 0.79 0.94 -20.65
C LEU A 84 1.71 1.56 -21.70
N THR A 85 1.73 2.89 -21.81
CA THR A 85 2.59 3.63 -22.75
C THR A 85 3.85 4.20 -22.10
N SER A 86 3.98 4.10 -20.78
CA SER A 86 5.10 4.67 -20.03
C SER A 86 6.01 3.58 -19.46
N ASP A 87 7.32 3.74 -19.61
CA ASP A 87 8.33 2.88 -18.95
C ASP A 87 8.50 3.22 -17.44
N ALA A 88 7.56 3.97 -16.86
CA ALA A 88 7.62 4.41 -15.48
C ALA A 88 7.20 3.27 -14.54
N ILE A 89 8.03 2.99 -13.54
CA ILE A 89 7.76 1.95 -12.55
C ILE A 89 6.71 2.48 -11.56
N GLN A 90 5.65 1.71 -11.36
CA GLN A 90 4.62 2.04 -10.37
C GLN A 90 5.18 1.92 -8.93
N PRO A 91 4.80 2.82 -8.01
CA PRO A 91 5.06 2.66 -6.58
C PRO A 91 4.45 1.36 -6.03
N HIS A 92 5.12 0.72 -5.07
CA HIS A 92 4.56 -0.47 -4.39
C HIS A 92 3.39 -0.10 -3.47
N ILE A 93 2.46 -1.03 -3.24
CA ILE A 93 1.22 -0.80 -2.44
C ILE A 93 1.54 -0.35 -1.00
N GLY A 94 2.68 -0.79 -0.45
CA GLY A 94 3.16 -0.41 0.87
C GLY A 94 3.89 0.94 0.95
N ALA A 95 4.04 1.68 -0.15
CA ALA A 95 4.81 2.92 -0.18
C ALA A 95 4.22 3.95 0.79
N LYS A 96 4.96 4.26 1.86
CA LYS A 96 4.56 5.27 2.86
C LYS A 96 4.76 6.71 2.38
N MET A 97 5.51 6.91 1.32
CA MET A 97 5.80 8.20 0.70
C MET A 97 5.55 8.07 -0.80
N LEU A 98 4.55 8.74 -1.34
CA LEU A 98 4.23 8.78 -2.77
C LEU A 98 4.64 10.15 -3.32
N ASP A 99 5.94 10.35 -3.54
CA ASP A 99 6.53 11.57 -4.10
C ASP A 99 7.39 11.27 -5.34
N ASP A 100 8.03 12.30 -5.90
CA ASP A 100 8.86 12.23 -7.13
C ASP A 100 9.98 11.17 -7.07
N ARG A 101 10.29 10.62 -5.88
CA ARG A 101 11.28 9.55 -5.72
C ARG A 101 10.86 8.25 -6.40
N TYR A 102 9.58 8.05 -6.70
CA TYR A 102 9.07 6.87 -7.41
C TYR A 102 8.93 7.07 -8.92
N ALA A 103 9.22 8.27 -9.44
CA ALA A 103 9.30 8.51 -10.88
C ALA A 103 10.58 7.90 -11.47
N ILE A 104 10.73 6.59 -11.37
CA ILE A 104 11.89 5.81 -11.81
C ILE A 104 11.55 5.18 -13.16
N SER A 105 12.35 5.46 -14.19
CA SER A 105 12.25 4.73 -15.45
C SER A 105 12.97 3.38 -15.37
N SER A 106 12.55 2.42 -16.20
CA SER A 106 13.25 1.13 -16.36
C SER A 106 14.75 1.29 -16.61
N VAL A 107 15.14 2.21 -17.50
CA VAL A 107 16.54 2.51 -17.85
C VAL A 107 17.34 3.02 -16.64
N GLU A 108 16.74 3.92 -15.84
CA GLU A 108 17.39 4.44 -14.64
C GLU A 108 17.54 3.35 -13.58
N ARG A 109 16.52 2.50 -13.40
CA ARG A 109 16.57 1.33 -12.51
C ARG A 109 17.76 0.45 -12.86
N ASP A 110 17.88 0.03 -14.12
CA ASP A 110 18.93 -0.89 -14.56
C ASP A 110 20.33 -0.30 -14.37
N LYS A 111 20.47 1.00 -14.63
CA LYS A 111 21.73 1.71 -14.40
C LYS A 111 22.11 1.74 -12.92
N VAL A 112 21.14 1.98 -12.04
CA VAL A 112 21.37 1.96 -10.59
C VAL A 112 21.71 0.54 -10.13
N LEU A 113 20.98 -0.48 -10.57
CA LEU A 113 21.27 -1.86 -10.17
C LEU A 113 22.69 -2.27 -10.59
N LYS A 114 23.11 -1.98 -11.82
CA LYS A 114 24.47 -2.26 -12.31
C LYS A 114 25.57 -1.53 -11.53
N ASN A 115 25.30 -0.34 -11.01
CA ASN A 115 26.29 0.45 -10.30
C ASN A 115 26.48 0.03 -8.84
N TYR A 116 25.46 -0.55 -8.22
CA TYR A 116 25.44 -0.81 -6.78
C TYR A 116 25.35 -2.30 -6.41
N LEU A 117 25.01 -3.18 -7.35
CA LEU A 117 24.98 -4.63 -7.15
C LEU A 117 26.11 -5.30 -7.93
N ASN A 118 26.74 -6.31 -7.33
CA ASN A 118 27.64 -7.21 -8.04
C ASN A 118 26.85 -8.31 -8.78
N GLU A 119 27.56 -9.19 -9.50
CA GLU A 119 26.97 -10.29 -10.27
C GLU A 119 26.19 -11.29 -9.39
N GLU A 120 26.52 -11.38 -8.10
CA GLU A 120 25.86 -12.24 -7.11
C GLU A 120 24.63 -11.56 -6.46
N GLY A 121 24.37 -10.29 -6.77
CA GLY A 121 23.29 -9.49 -6.19
C GLY A 121 23.59 -8.94 -4.79
N HIS A 122 24.87 -8.89 -4.39
CA HIS A 122 25.34 -8.21 -3.19
C HIS A 122 25.51 -6.72 -3.43
N VAL A 123 25.06 -5.90 -2.48
CA VAL A 123 25.16 -4.44 -2.52
C VAL A 123 26.59 -4.04 -2.15
N THR A 124 27.34 -3.47 -3.10
CA THR A 124 28.75 -3.12 -2.92
C THR A 124 28.94 -1.82 -2.14
N ASN A 125 28.01 -0.87 -2.31
CA ASN A 125 27.98 0.38 -1.56
C ASN A 125 26.53 0.83 -1.37
N TRP A 126 26.22 1.48 -0.24
CA TRP A 126 24.87 1.96 0.00
C TRP A 126 24.65 3.34 -0.64
N PRO A 127 23.62 3.53 -1.49
CA PRO A 127 23.39 4.81 -2.16
C PRO A 127 22.97 5.91 -1.17
N SER A 128 23.50 7.12 -1.37
CA SER A 128 23.11 8.31 -0.58
C SER A 128 21.77 8.91 -1.04
N LYS A 129 21.47 8.83 -2.34
CA LYS A 129 20.22 9.36 -2.93
C LYS A 129 19.03 8.46 -2.61
N GLU A 130 17.96 9.08 -2.13
CA GLU A 130 16.71 8.41 -1.73
C GLU A 130 16.09 7.56 -2.85
N LYS A 131 16.04 8.09 -4.09
CA LYS A 131 15.54 7.38 -5.28
C LYS A 131 16.31 6.07 -5.53
N ASN A 132 17.63 6.10 -5.41
CA ASN A 132 18.47 4.92 -5.59
C ASN A 132 18.27 3.90 -4.45
N LYS A 133 18.07 4.38 -3.21
CA LYS A 133 17.73 3.48 -2.09
C LYS A 133 16.45 2.70 -2.38
N ILE A 134 15.41 3.36 -2.88
CA ILE A 134 14.13 2.69 -3.24
C ILE A 134 14.36 1.60 -4.28
N ILE A 135 15.18 1.85 -5.31
CA ILE A 135 15.51 0.86 -6.35
C ILE A 135 16.18 -0.38 -5.73
N ILE A 136 17.19 -0.17 -4.88
CA ILE A 136 17.92 -1.26 -4.23
C ILE A 136 17.04 -2.03 -3.24
N LEU A 137 16.24 -1.32 -2.43
CA LEU A 137 15.30 -1.94 -1.48
C LEU A 137 14.24 -2.78 -2.20
N ASN A 138 13.75 -2.30 -3.35
CA ASN A 138 12.82 -3.05 -4.19
C ASN A 138 13.47 -4.32 -4.78
N GLU A 139 14.78 -4.31 -5.05
CA GLU A 139 15.47 -5.53 -5.47
C GLU A 139 15.70 -6.50 -4.30
N LEU A 140 16.03 -5.99 -3.12
CA LEU A 140 16.25 -6.80 -1.92
C LEU A 140 14.96 -7.45 -1.40
N VAL A 141 13.81 -6.77 -1.49
CA VAL A 141 12.54 -7.34 -1.00
C VAL A 141 12.13 -8.59 -1.79
N LYS A 142 12.57 -8.73 -3.05
CA LYS A 142 12.33 -9.93 -3.88
C LYS A 142 12.97 -11.21 -3.32
N LYS A 143 13.91 -11.08 -2.38
CA LYS A 143 14.51 -12.22 -1.68
C LYS A 143 13.61 -12.78 -0.57
N PHE A 144 12.49 -12.11 -0.28
CA PHE A 144 11.49 -12.53 0.69
C PHE A 144 10.26 -13.10 -0.04
N ASP A 145 9.82 -14.27 0.41
CA ASP A 145 8.52 -14.83 0.00
C ASP A 145 7.38 -14.04 0.65
N PRO A 146 6.47 -13.42 -0.13
CA PRO A 146 5.39 -12.59 0.38
C PRO A 146 4.28 -13.40 1.08
N ALA A 147 4.23 -14.72 0.90
CA ALA A 147 3.28 -15.59 1.60
C ALA A 147 3.75 -15.98 3.01
N LYS A 148 4.95 -15.57 3.42
CA LYS A 148 5.57 -15.98 4.69
C LYS A 148 5.77 -14.83 5.65
N ASN A 149 5.65 -15.18 6.93
CA ASN A 149 6.07 -14.35 8.04
C ASN A 149 7.46 -14.80 8.51
N TYR A 150 8.31 -13.84 8.84
CA TYR A 150 9.68 -14.06 9.27
C TYR A 150 9.89 -13.55 10.69
N SER A 151 10.69 -14.25 11.48
CA SER A 151 11.24 -13.67 12.70
C SER A 151 12.38 -12.70 12.35
N GLU A 152 12.69 -11.78 13.26
CA GLU A 152 13.81 -10.84 13.10
C GLU A 152 15.13 -11.56 12.74
N LYS A 153 15.39 -12.71 13.36
CA LYS A 153 16.59 -13.51 13.12
C LYS A 153 16.67 -13.98 11.66
N ILE A 154 15.56 -14.49 11.12
CA ILE A 154 15.53 -14.97 9.72
C ILE A 154 15.68 -13.79 8.75
N VAL A 155 15.03 -12.65 9.02
CA VAL A 155 15.21 -11.44 8.21
C VAL A 155 16.68 -11.04 8.14
N ASN A 156 17.38 -11.05 9.28
CA ASN A 156 18.80 -10.74 9.33
C ASN A 156 19.65 -11.74 8.55
N GLU A 157 19.37 -13.04 8.67
CA GLU A 157 20.09 -14.08 7.94
C GLU A 157 19.91 -13.97 6.43
N ILE A 158 18.72 -13.56 5.96
CA ILE A 158 18.48 -13.29 4.54
C ILE A 158 19.29 -12.07 4.09
N LEU A 159 19.19 -10.94 4.81
CA LEU A 159 19.84 -9.69 4.42
C LEU A 159 21.37 -9.76 4.45
N LYS A 160 21.96 -10.48 5.41
CA LYS A 160 23.42 -10.67 5.53
C LYS A 160 24.07 -11.29 4.29
N LYS A 161 23.30 -11.99 3.45
CA LYS A 161 23.81 -12.56 2.19
C LYS A 161 23.98 -11.51 1.10
N TYR A 162 23.36 -10.34 1.26
CA TYR A 162 23.26 -9.33 0.21
C TYR A 162 23.74 -7.95 0.64
N VAL A 163 23.84 -7.67 1.95
CA VAL A 163 24.28 -6.38 2.47
C VAL A 163 25.02 -6.54 3.80
N ASP A 164 26.15 -5.84 3.93
CA ASP A 164 26.94 -5.80 5.16
C ASP A 164 26.20 -5.13 6.32
N ASP A 165 25.61 -3.94 6.08
CA ASP A 165 24.79 -3.22 7.06
C ASP A 165 23.30 -3.65 7.00
N PHE A 166 23.08 -4.94 7.27
CA PHE A 166 21.73 -5.53 7.26
C PHE A 166 20.78 -4.88 8.27
N VAL A 167 21.28 -4.27 9.35
CA VAL A 167 20.46 -3.62 10.39
C VAL A 167 19.82 -2.35 9.85
N THR A 168 20.63 -1.48 9.22
CA THR A 168 20.14 -0.24 8.60
C THR A 168 19.21 -0.54 7.43
N VAL A 169 19.55 -1.52 6.58
CA VAL A 169 18.69 -1.92 5.47
C VAL A 169 17.34 -2.45 5.93
N ARG A 170 17.32 -3.29 6.98
CA ARG A 170 16.07 -3.76 7.57
C ARG A 170 15.19 -2.61 8.06
N ARG A 171 15.79 -1.60 8.68
CA ARG A 171 15.08 -0.39 9.12
C ARG A 171 14.48 0.34 7.92
N TYR A 172 15.25 0.53 6.85
CA TYR A 172 14.75 1.16 5.63
C TYR A 172 13.62 0.35 4.98
N LEU A 173 13.73 -0.97 4.89
CA LEU A 173 12.64 -1.81 4.36
C LEU A 173 11.31 -1.55 5.10
N ILE A 174 11.34 -1.25 6.40
CA ILE A 174 10.15 -0.87 7.17
C ILE A 174 9.73 0.59 6.95
N GLU A 175 10.69 1.52 6.93
CA GLU A 175 10.44 2.96 6.78
C GLU A 175 9.84 3.30 5.40
N TYR A 176 10.34 2.68 4.33
CA TYR A 176 9.77 2.82 2.98
C TYR A 176 8.58 1.88 2.74
N GLY A 177 8.26 1.01 3.70
CA GLY A 177 7.05 0.19 3.70
C GLY A 177 7.08 -1.07 2.82
N PHE A 178 8.28 -1.53 2.42
CA PHE A 178 8.47 -2.83 1.77
C PHE A 178 8.20 -4.00 2.73
N LEU A 179 8.58 -3.85 3.99
CA LEU A 179 8.27 -4.77 5.08
C LEU A 179 7.38 -4.08 6.13
N SER A 180 6.52 -4.87 6.74
CA SER A 180 5.81 -4.52 7.96
C SER A 180 6.28 -5.42 9.09
N ARG A 181 6.15 -4.95 10.33
CA ARG A 181 6.47 -5.73 11.53
C ARG A 181 5.40 -5.56 12.60
N LYS A 182 5.32 -6.53 13.51
CA LYS A 182 4.63 -6.34 14.79
C LYS A 182 5.46 -5.41 15.68
N ASP A 183 4.79 -4.69 16.58
CA ASP A 183 5.42 -3.75 17.51
C ASP A 183 6.42 -4.43 18.45
N ASP A 184 6.17 -5.70 18.78
CA ASP A 184 7.04 -6.56 19.58
C ASP A 184 8.27 -7.11 18.82
N GLY A 185 8.38 -6.84 17.51
CA GLY A 185 9.47 -7.35 16.66
C GLY A 185 9.42 -8.87 16.41
N SER A 186 8.37 -9.56 16.85
CA SER A 186 8.30 -11.03 16.76
C SER A 186 8.09 -11.53 15.34
N SER A 187 7.50 -10.71 14.48
CA SER A 187 7.11 -11.09 13.13
C SER A 187 7.25 -9.94 12.15
N TYR A 188 7.77 -10.26 10.97
CA TYR A 188 7.99 -9.40 9.82
C TYR A 188 7.31 -10.02 8.59
N TRP A 189 6.75 -9.22 7.69
CA TRP A 189 6.13 -9.70 6.46
C TRP A 189 6.23 -8.67 5.34
N VAL A 190 6.19 -9.13 4.09
CA VAL A 190 6.19 -8.25 2.92
C VAL A 190 4.84 -7.55 2.82
N THR A 191 4.86 -6.22 2.66
CA THR A 191 3.66 -5.46 2.35
C THR A 191 3.44 -5.57 0.85
N LEU A 192 2.53 -6.47 0.42
CA LEU A 192 2.20 -6.84 -0.97
C LEU A 192 2.73 -5.86 -2.03
N SER A 193 3.73 -6.26 -2.80
CA SER A 193 4.13 -5.58 -4.03
C SER A 193 3.26 -6.11 -5.18
N SER A 194 2.60 -5.21 -5.90
CA SER A 194 1.98 -5.53 -7.19
C SER A 194 3.06 -5.73 -8.24
N GLU A 195 3.72 -6.89 -8.22
CA GLU A 195 4.25 -7.50 -9.44
C GLU A 195 3.31 -8.68 -9.75
N THR A 196 2.12 -8.37 -10.28
CA THR A 196 1.33 -9.41 -10.94
C THR A 196 1.94 -9.59 -12.32
N LYS A 197 2.57 -10.75 -12.52
CA LYS A 197 3.02 -11.26 -13.82
C LYS A 197 1.95 -11.13 -14.90
#